data_AF-A0A1F8YEU0-F1
#
_entry.id   AF-A0A1F8YEU0-F1
#
_cell.length_a   1.000
_cell.length_b   1.000
_cell.length_c   1.000
_cell.angle_alpha   90.00
_cell.angle_beta   90.00
_cell.angle_gamma   90.00
#
_symmetry.space_group_name_H-M   'P 1'
#
loop_
_entity.id
_entity.type
_entity.pdbx_description
1 polymer ?
#
loop_
_entity_poly.entity_id
_entity_poly.type
_entity_poly.pdbx_seq_one_letter_code
_entity_poly.pdbx_strand_id
1 'polypeptide(L)'
;MGVIHDNLSRRKFLSSAFMTLGLSFGLGTLFIRFGQFLTPEKKEKRIGEVLIGNFTDIPDGAATPLEISGNKILVVRSKDRITAFSRICTDLGCLVSWDAAREQFICPCHQGVYDKNGKNIAGPPPRPLDRFEILAKGENVYIRV
;
A
#
# COMPACT_ATOMS: atom_id res chain seq x y z
N MET A 1 14.42 5.92 61.67
CA MET A 1 14.10 6.44 60.32
C MET A 1 15.16 7.49 59.98
N GLY A 2 16.13 7.16 59.13
CA GLY A 2 17.19 8.09 58.73
C GLY A 2 16.72 8.97 57.58
N VAL A 3 16.68 10.28 57.79
CA VAL A 3 16.42 11.27 56.73
C VAL A 3 17.73 11.44 55.95
N ILE A 4 17.75 10.98 54.70
CA ILE A 4 18.89 11.17 53.79
C ILE A 4 18.80 12.61 53.28
N HIS A 5 19.73 13.47 53.69
CA HIS A 5 19.89 14.79 53.10
C HIS A 5 20.84 14.71 51.90
N ASP A 6 20.30 14.63 50.68
CA ASP A 6 21.09 14.72 49.46
C ASP A 6 21.69 16.12 49.31
N ASN A 7 23.00 16.24 49.54
CA ASN A 7 23.73 17.51 49.47
C ASN A 7 24.22 17.79 48.03
N LEU A 8 23.27 17.89 47.09
CA LEU A 8 23.54 18.24 45.69
C LEU A 8 23.85 19.75 45.57
N SER A 9 25.12 20.09 45.37
CA SER A 9 25.52 21.48 45.07
C SER A 9 24.80 21.97 43.80
N ARG A 10 24.28 23.20 43.82
CA ARG A 10 23.58 23.84 42.69
C ARG A 10 24.36 23.71 41.38
N ARG A 11 25.68 23.83 41.42
CA ARG A 11 26.57 23.68 40.26
C ARG A 11 26.55 22.25 39.69
N LYS A 12 26.59 21.23 40.55
CA LYS A 12 26.57 19.81 40.17
C LYS A 12 25.21 19.40 39.60
N PHE A 13 24.13 19.91 40.21
CA PHE A 13 22.78 19.71 39.68
C PHE A 13 22.64 20.32 38.29
N LEU A 14 23.01 21.59 38.11
CA LEU A 14 22.94 22.27 36.82
C LEU A 14 23.82 21.59 35.77
N SER A 15 25.08 21.24 36.10
CA SER A 15 25.97 20.57 35.14
C SER A 15 25.46 19.20 34.71
N SER A 16 24.93 18.42 35.67
CA SER A 16 24.34 17.10 35.38
C SER A 16 23.12 17.24 34.48
N ALA A 17 22.22 18.20 34.77
CA ALA A 17 21.04 18.46 33.95
C ALA A 17 21.41 18.86 32.51
N PHE A 18 22.41 19.73 32.31
CA PHE A 18 22.84 20.09 30.95
C PHE A 18 23.50 18.94 30.20
N MET A 19 24.33 18.13 30.88
CA MET A 19 24.97 16.96 30.26
C MET A 19 23.94 15.90 29.86
N THR A 20 22.97 15.61 30.73
CA THR A 20 21.94 14.61 30.43
C THR A 20 21.01 15.08 29.31
N LEU A 21 20.62 16.35 29.31
CA LEU A 21 19.82 16.95 28.22
C LEU A 21 20.59 16.93 26.89
N GLY A 22 21.86 17.35 26.89
CA GLY A 22 22.70 17.36 25.69
C GLY A 22 22.93 15.97 25.13
N LEU A 23 23.24 14.99 25.99
CA LEU A 23 23.43 13.60 25.57
C LEU A 23 22.13 13.00 25.03
N SER A 24 21.00 13.24 25.71
CA SER A 24 19.68 12.74 25.28
C SER A 24 19.28 13.35 23.93
N PHE A 25 19.56 14.63 23.72
CA PHE A 25 19.31 15.29 22.44
C PHE A 25 20.23 14.74 21.34
N GLY A 26 21.52 14.56 21.61
CA GLY A 26 22.47 13.99 20.67
C GLY A 26 22.10 12.57 20.26
N LEU A 27 21.85 11.69 21.23
CA LEU A 27 21.44 10.31 20.97
C LEU A 27 20.04 10.24 20.32
N GLY A 28 19.11 11.08 20.75
CA GLY A 28 17.76 11.16 20.19
C GLY A 28 17.77 11.57 18.72
N THR A 29 18.55 12.60 18.35
CA THR A 29 18.66 13.01 16.95
C THR A 29 19.34 11.94 16.09
N LEU A 30 20.39 11.29 16.60
CA LEU A 30 21.04 10.19 15.91
C LEU A 30 20.07 9.02 15.68
N PHE A 31 19.30 8.66 16.72
CA PHE A 31 18.29 7.61 16.64
C PHE A 31 17.20 7.92 15.60
N ILE A 32 16.71 9.16 15.56
CA ILE A 32 15.73 9.60 14.55
C ILE A 32 16.33 9.50 13.14
N ARG A 33 17.57 9.96 12.94
CA ARG A 33 18.24 9.88 11.62
C ARG A 33 18.49 8.44 11.19
N PHE A 34 18.88 7.58 12.11
CA PHE A 34 19.04 6.15 11.85
C PHE A 34 17.70 5.50 11.51
N GLY A 35 16.63 5.85 12.23
CA GLY A 35 15.27 5.43 11.89
C GLY A 35 14.86 5.87 10.49
N GLN A 36 15.11 7.14 10.14
CA GLN A 36 14.84 7.68 8.80
C GLN A 36 15.64 6.98 7.70
N PHE A 37 16.85 6.52 8.00
CA PHE A 37 17.66 5.75 7.07
C PHE A 37 17.09 4.35 6.80
N LEU A 38 16.50 3.70 7.81
CA LEU A 38 15.85 2.39 7.67
C LEU A 38 14.48 2.47 7.00
N THR A 39 13.78 3.60 7.12
CA THR A 39 12.47 3.80 6.47
C THR A 39 12.65 4.34 5.04
N PRO A 40 12.03 3.71 4.02
CA PRO A 40 12.13 4.20 2.66
C PRO A 40 11.46 5.56 2.52
N GLU A 41 12.02 6.41 1.65
CA GLU A 41 11.44 7.71 1.32
C GLU A 41 10.08 7.51 0.62
N LYS A 42 9.04 8.14 1.15
CA LYS A 42 7.70 8.05 0.59
C LYS A 42 7.64 8.92 -0.66
N LYS A 43 7.81 8.33 -1.85
CA LYS A 43 7.53 9.03 -3.11
C LYS A 43 6.05 9.40 -3.15
N GLU A 44 5.75 10.68 -3.37
CA GLU A 44 4.39 11.11 -3.64
C GLU A 44 3.88 10.39 -4.88
N LYS A 45 2.83 9.58 -4.72
CA LYS A 45 2.12 9.02 -5.87
C LYS A 45 1.42 10.18 -6.56
N ARG A 46 1.84 10.48 -7.79
CA ARG A 46 1.14 11.46 -8.63
C ARG A 46 -0.21 10.85 -9.00
N ILE A 47 -1.28 11.41 -8.45
CA ILE A 47 -2.62 11.02 -8.84
C ILE A 47 -2.84 11.51 -10.26
N GLY A 48 -3.07 10.58 -11.19
CA GLY A 48 -3.12 10.88 -12.61
C GLY A 48 -4.13 10.01 -13.34
N GLU A 49 -4.78 10.59 -14.34
CA GLU A 49 -5.63 9.83 -15.26
C GLU A 49 -4.76 9.28 -16.39
N VAL A 50 -4.63 7.96 -16.46
CA VAL A 50 -3.84 7.29 -17.48
C VAL A 50 -4.77 6.61 -18.47
N LEU A 51 -4.61 6.95 -19.76
CA LEU A 51 -5.31 6.30 -20.86
C LEU A 51 -4.83 4.85 -21.00
N ILE A 52 -5.76 3.91 -21.02
CA ILE A 52 -5.45 2.47 -21.16
C ILE A 52 -5.71 1.96 -22.56
N GLY A 53 -6.62 2.62 -23.27
CA GLY A 53 -6.99 2.26 -24.63
C GLY A 53 -8.45 2.56 -24.89
N ASN A 54 -8.93 2.08 -26.04
CA ASN A 54 -10.34 2.11 -26.39
C ASN A 54 -11.09 0.98 -25.66
N PHE A 55 -12.38 1.18 -25.40
CA PHE A 55 -13.24 0.13 -24.85
C PHE A 55 -13.18 -1.19 -25.67
N THR A 56 -12.99 -1.06 -26.99
CA THR A 56 -12.96 -2.18 -27.94
C THR A 56 -11.67 -3.00 -27.87
N ASP A 57 -10.57 -2.41 -27.38
CA ASP A 57 -9.25 -3.05 -27.33
C ASP A 57 -9.15 -4.10 -26.22
N ILE A 58 -10.06 -4.06 -25.24
CA ILE A 58 -10.11 -5.01 -24.13
C ILE A 58 -11.09 -6.13 -24.51
N PRO A 59 -10.64 -7.38 -24.72
CA PRO A 59 -11.53 -8.47 -25.09
C PRO A 59 -12.54 -8.76 -23.98
N ASP A 60 -13.77 -9.09 -24.36
CA ASP A 60 -14.79 -9.45 -23.37
C ASP A 60 -14.44 -10.77 -22.66
N GLY A 61 -14.61 -10.81 -21.33
CA GLY A 61 -14.22 -11.94 -20.48
C GLY A 61 -12.71 -12.11 -20.26
N ALA A 62 -11.87 -11.33 -20.94
CA ALA A 62 -10.43 -11.32 -20.74
C ALA A 62 -10.02 -10.33 -19.64
N ALA A 63 -8.89 -10.63 -19.02
CA ALA A 63 -8.26 -9.77 -18.03
C ALA A 63 -6.89 -9.33 -18.53
N THR A 64 -6.69 -8.01 -18.65
CA THR A 64 -5.44 -7.43 -19.12
C THR A 64 -4.63 -6.93 -17.92
N PRO A 65 -3.44 -7.50 -17.67
CA PRO A 65 -2.54 -6.98 -16.65
C PRO A 65 -1.85 -5.70 -17.13
N LEU A 66 -1.83 -4.69 -16.29
CA LEU A 66 -1.16 -3.40 -16.52
C LEU A 66 -0.31 -3.03 -15.30
N GLU A 67 0.78 -2.30 -15.54
CA GLU A 67 1.60 -1.73 -14.47
C GLU A 67 1.78 -0.24 -14.74
N ILE A 68 1.17 0.59 -13.89
CA ILE A 68 1.09 2.03 -14.07
C ILE A 68 1.50 2.69 -12.76
N SER A 69 2.51 3.57 -12.78
CA SER A 69 3.00 4.29 -11.60
C SER A 69 3.36 3.38 -10.41
N GLY A 70 3.83 2.16 -10.69
CA GLY A 70 4.16 1.14 -9.68
C GLY A 70 2.94 0.40 -9.10
N ASN A 71 1.73 0.74 -9.52
CA ASN A 71 0.53 -0.02 -9.18
C ASN A 71 0.35 -1.16 -10.20
N LYS A 72 0.17 -2.39 -9.71
CA LYS A 72 -0.11 -3.56 -10.55
C LYS A 72 -1.63 -3.71 -10.64
N ILE A 73 -2.19 -3.51 -11.82
CA ILE A 73 -3.63 -3.41 -12.06
C ILE A 73 -4.06 -4.55 -12.98
N LEU A 74 -5.23 -5.13 -12.71
CA LEU A 74 -5.92 -6.06 -13.60
C LEU A 74 -7.20 -5.40 -14.08
N VAL A 75 -7.29 -5.21 -15.38
CA VAL A 75 -8.48 -4.68 -16.02
C VAL A 75 -9.29 -5.85 -16.54
N VAL A 76 -10.51 -6.00 -16.04
CA VAL A 76 -11.43 -7.08 -16.42
C VAL A 76 -12.61 -6.46 -17.15
N ARG A 77 -12.92 -6.99 -18.34
CA ARG A 77 -14.14 -6.63 -19.06
C ARG A 77 -15.19 -7.71 -18.85
N SER A 78 -16.38 -7.27 -18.46
CA SER A 78 -17.56 -8.11 -18.29
C SER A 78 -18.73 -7.46 -19.02
N LYS A 79 -19.01 -7.94 -20.24
CA LYS A 79 -20.03 -7.41 -21.15
C LYS A 79 -19.77 -5.92 -21.47
N ASP A 80 -20.63 -5.05 -20.97
CA ASP A 80 -20.61 -3.60 -21.21
C ASP A 80 -19.89 -2.81 -20.11
N ARG A 81 -19.22 -3.50 -19.18
CA ARG A 81 -18.52 -2.86 -18.06
C ARG A 81 -17.06 -3.28 -18.02
N ILE A 82 -16.19 -2.29 -17.86
CA ILE A 82 -14.80 -2.49 -17.51
C ILE A 82 -14.64 -2.21 -16.02
N THR A 83 -13.95 -3.10 -15.32
CA THR A 83 -13.57 -2.94 -13.92
C THR A 83 -12.05 -3.06 -13.80
N ALA A 84 -11.46 -2.34 -12.85
CA ALA A 84 -10.04 -2.37 -12.61
C ALA A 84 -9.76 -2.66 -11.14
N PHE A 85 -8.94 -3.67 -10.90
CA PHE A 85 -8.59 -4.14 -9.56
C PHE A 85 -7.08 -4.15 -9.38
N SER A 86 -6.64 -4.01 -8.14
CA SER A 86 -5.27 -4.33 -7.78
C SER A 86 -5.00 -5.80 -7.99
N ARG A 87 -3.87 -6.10 -8.63
CA ARG A 87 -3.33 -7.47 -8.72
C ARG A 87 -2.71 -7.94 -7.42
N ILE A 88 -2.62 -7.09 -6.42
CA ILE A 88 -1.98 -7.41 -5.14
C ILE A 88 -3.03 -8.06 -4.23
N CYS A 89 -2.79 -9.33 -3.90
CA CYS A 89 -3.59 -10.07 -2.93
C CYS A 89 -3.53 -9.39 -1.57
N THR A 90 -4.69 -9.28 -0.92
CA THR A 90 -4.88 -8.59 0.35
C THR A 90 -4.45 -9.39 1.58
N ASP A 91 -3.97 -10.61 1.40
CA ASP A 91 -3.31 -11.43 2.41
C ASP A 91 -1.86 -10.95 2.63
N LEU A 92 -0.92 -11.40 1.79
CA LEU A 92 0.51 -11.10 1.91
C LEU A 92 1.12 -10.49 0.64
N GLY A 93 0.29 -9.97 -0.27
CA GLY A 93 0.75 -9.16 -1.40
C GLY A 93 1.15 -9.93 -2.67
N CYS A 94 0.87 -11.22 -2.76
CA CYS A 94 1.08 -12.01 -3.97
C CYS A 94 0.27 -11.50 -5.18
N LEU A 95 0.71 -11.82 -6.40
CA LEU A 95 -0.03 -11.46 -7.60
C LEU A 95 -1.21 -12.40 -7.84
N VAL A 96 -2.41 -11.84 -7.92
CA VAL A 96 -3.61 -12.59 -8.33
C VAL A 96 -3.71 -12.67 -9.85
N SER A 97 -4.24 -13.79 -10.34
CA SER A 97 -4.56 -14.03 -11.74
C SER A 97 -6.05 -14.17 -11.95
N TRP A 98 -6.56 -13.80 -13.12
CA TRP A 98 -7.95 -14.02 -13.50
C TRP A 98 -8.13 -15.42 -14.09
N ASP A 99 -9.10 -16.16 -13.57
CA ASP A 99 -9.62 -17.39 -14.14
C ASP A 99 -10.92 -17.06 -14.88
N ALA A 100 -10.85 -17.00 -16.22
CA ALA A 100 -11.98 -16.67 -17.07
C ALA A 100 -13.08 -17.73 -17.06
N ALA A 101 -12.74 -19.01 -16.81
CA ALA A 101 -13.73 -20.08 -16.77
C ALA A 101 -14.61 -19.99 -15.52
N ARG A 102 -14.06 -19.50 -14.41
CA ARG A 102 -14.75 -19.35 -13.13
C ARG A 102 -15.22 -17.93 -12.83
N GLU A 103 -14.84 -16.95 -13.66
CA GLU A 103 -15.01 -15.52 -13.40
C GLU A 103 -14.47 -15.11 -12.02
N GLN A 104 -13.27 -15.59 -11.66
CA GLN A 104 -12.68 -15.41 -10.32
C GLN A 104 -11.23 -14.96 -10.39
N PHE A 105 -10.78 -14.23 -9.36
CA PHE A 105 -9.36 -13.99 -9.14
C PHE A 105 -8.80 -15.03 -8.19
N ILE A 106 -7.69 -15.64 -8.58
CA ILE A 106 -7.01 -16.69 -7.82
C ILE A 106 -5.63 -16.20 -7.39
N CYS A 107 -5.34 -16.30 -6.10
CA CYS A 107 -4.02 -16.10 -5.53
C CYS A 107 -3.32 -17.46 -5.41
N PRO A 108 -2.19 -17.69 -6.10
CA PRO A 108 -1.51 -18.99 -6.09
C PRO A 108 -0.75 -19.29 -4.79
N CYS A 109 -0.51 -18.30 -3.93
CA CYS A 109 0.32 -18.47 -2.72
C CYS A 109 -0.39 -19.29 -1.65
N HIS A 110 -1.61 -18.89 -1.26
CA HIS A 110 -2.39 -19.56 -0.20
C HIS A 110 -3.84 -19.77 -0.63
N GLN A 111 -4.07 -19.91 -1.95
CA GLN A 111 -5.38 -20.23 -2.52
C GLN A 111 -6.49 -19.22 -2.15
N GLY A 112 -6.13 -17.95 -2.02
CA GLY A 112 -7.10 -16.87 -1.88
C GLY A 112 -7.96 -16.75 -3.15
N VAL A 113 -9.27 -16.68 -2.99
CA VAL A 113 -10.22 -16.58 -4.10
C VAL A 113 -11.07 -15.33 -3.94
N TYR A 114 -11.19 -14.57 -5.02
CA TYR A 114 -12.09 -13.43 -5.12
C TYR A 114 -13.10 -13.64 -6.25
N ASP A 115 -14.32 -13.16 -6.08
CA ASP A 115 -15.31 -13.13 -7.15
C ASP A 115 -14.97 -12.08 -8.22
N LYS A 116 -15.74 -12.05 -9.32
CA LYS A 116 -15.59 -11.05 -10.39
C LYS A 116 -15.70 -9.58 -9.96
N ASN A 117 -16.26 -9.32 -8.78
CA ASN A 117 -16.36 -7.97 -8.21
C ASN A 117 -15.19 -7.64 -7.27
N GLY A 118 -14.23 -8.55 -7.12
CA GLY A 118 -13.06 -8.44 -6.25
C GLY A 118 -13.36 -8.78 -4.79
N LYS A 119 -14.56 -9.28 -4.45
CA LYS A 119 -14.91 -9.67 -3.08
C LYS A 119 -14.21 -10.98 -2.74
N ASN A 120 -13.54 -11.03 -1.59
CA ASN A 120 -12.98 -12.28 -1.07
C ASN A 120 -14.10 -13.27 -0.75
N ILE A 121 -14.02 -14.47 -1.32
CA ILE A 121 -15.04 -15.52 -1.16
C ILE A 121 -14.48 -16.83 -0.61
N ALA A 122 -13.17 -17.05 -0.70
CA ALA A 122 -12.51 -18.19 -0.07
C ALA A 122 -11.03 -17.92 0.21
N GLY A 123 -10.44 -18.78 1.03
CA GLY A 123 -9.04 -18.71 1.44
C GLY A 123 -8.76 -17.66 2.53
N PRO A 124 -7.48 -17.39 2.82
CA PRO A 124 -7.05 -16.46 3.87
C PRO A 124 -7.39 -14.97 3.69
N PRO A 125 -7.55 -14.41 2.47
CA PRO A 125 -7.68 -12.96 2.31
C PRO A 125 -8.78 -12.33 3.19
N PRO A 126 -8.43 -11.35 4.05
CA PRO A 126 -9.37 -10.81 5.04
C PRO A 126 -10.35 -9.79 4.46
N ARG A 127 -10.06 -9.25 3.26
CA ARG A 127 -10.82 -8.17 2.64
C ARG A 127 -10.84 -8.27 1.11
N PRO A 128 -11.80 -7.60 0.43
CA PRO A 128 -11.84 -7.48 -1.03
C PRO A 128 -10.58 -6.83 -1.63
N LEU A 129 -10.31 -7.12 -2.90
CA LEU A 129 -9.29 -6.45 -3.70
C LEU A 129 -9.56 -4.94 -3.79
N ASP A 130 -8.48 -4.16 -3.79
CA ASP A 130 -8.55 -2.73 -4.02
C ASP A 130 -9.04 -2.45 -5.45
N ARG A 131 -9.95 -1.50 -5.61
CA ARG A 131 -10.53 -1.13 -6.91
C ARG A 131 -9.96 0.21 -7.36
N PHE A 132 -9.64 0.31 -8.64
CA PHE A 132 -9.28 1.58 -9.27
C PHE A 132 -10.50 2.21 -9.94
N GLU A 133 -10.57 3.54 -9.90
CA GLU A 133 -11.64 4.28 -10.56
C GLU A 133 -11.38 4.31 -12.07
N ILE A 134 -12.40 3.93 -12.83
CA ILE A 134 -12.39 3.99 -14.30
C ILE A 134 -13.23 5.17 -14.74
N LEU A 135 -12.70 5.95 -15.67
CA LEU A 135 -13.37 7.08 -16.30
C LEU A 135 -13.48 6.80 -17.79
N ALA A 136 -14.71 6.70 -18.29
CA ALA A 136 -14.97 6.62 -19.72
C ALA A 136 -15.18 8.03 -20.27
N LYS A 137 -14.39 8.43 -21.27
CA LYS A 137 -14.52 9.72 -21.97
C LYS A 137 -14.64 9.44 -23.46
N GLY A 138 -15.87 9.35 -23.96
CA GLY A 138 -16.15 8.88 -25.31
C GLY A 138 -15.80 7.39 -25.46
N GLU A 139 -15.00 7.06 -26.45
CA GLU A 139 -14.53 5.68 -26.68
C GLU A 139 -13.30 5.30 -25.86
N ASN A 140 -12.65 6.29 -25.22
CA ASN A 140 -11.41 6.12 -24.47
C ASN A 140 -11.68 5.80 -23.01
N VAL A 141 -10.89 4.87 -22.47
CA VAL A 141 -10.97 4.40 -21.09
C VAL A 141 -9.73 4.83 -20.33
N TYR A 142 -9.94 5.58 -19.24
CA TYR A 142 -8.89 6.06 -18.34
C TYR A 142 -9.01 5.34 -16.99
N ILE A 143 -7.88 5.10 -16.34
CA ILE A 143 -7.84 4.77 -14.91
C ILE A 143 -7.22 5.94 -14.14
N ARG A 144 -7.82 6.25 -12.99
CA ARG A 144 -7.22 7.12 -11.99
C ARG A 144 -6.33 6.28 -11.07
N VAL A 145 -5.02 6.52 -11.14
CA VAL A 145 -3.96 5.90 -10.31
C VAL A 145 -3.39 6.88 -9.30
#